data_AF-A0A2D8XDA2-F1
#
_entry.id   AF-A0A2D8XDA2-F1
#
_cell.length_a   1.000
_cell.length_b   1.000
_cell.length_c   1.000
_cell.angle_alpha   90.00
_cell.angle_beta   90.00
_cell.angle_gamma   90.00
#
_symmetry.space_group_name_H-M   'P 1'
#
loop_
_entity.id
_entity.type
_entity.pdbx_description
1 polymer ?
#
loop_
_entity_poly.entity_id
_entity_poly.type
_entity_poly.pdbx_seq_one_letter_code
_entity_poly.pdbx_strand_id
1 'polypeptide(L)' 'MASAHAPDGIIEAIEVPSQKFALGIQWHQELLETTHPGALIFEGLIRACRPHT' A
#
# COMPACT_ATOMS: atom_id res chain seq x y z
N MET A 1 7.19 -5.98 7.69
CA MET A 1 8.12 -6.72 6.82
C MET A 1 8.22 -6.02 5.49
N ALA A 2 9.37 -6.13 4.81
CA ALA A 2 9.52 -5.58 3.47
C ALA A 2 8.69 -6.41 2.46
N SER A 3 7.84 -5.74 1.70
CA SER A 3 6.92 -6.34 0.73
C SER A 3 7.30 -6.03 -0.72
N ALA A 4 8.10 -4.99 -0.95
CA ALA A 4 8.62 -4.65 -2.27
C ALA A 4 10.05 -4.11 -2.17
N HIS A 5 10.85 -4.42 -3.18
CA HIS A 5 12.22 -3.96 -3.32
C HIS A 5 12.47 -3.48 -4.76
N ALA A 6 13.29 -2.44 -4.90
CA ALA A 6 13.87 -2.05 -6.19
C ALA A 6 14.99 -3.04 -6.60
N PRO A 7 15.44 -3.05 -7.88
CA PRO A 7 16.49 -3.96 -8.35
C PRO A 7 17.84 -3.84 -7.61
N ASP A 8 18.11 -2.67 -7.01
CA ASP A 8 19.30 -2.42 -6.19
C ASP A 8 19.13 -2.82 -4.71
N GLY A 9 17.95 -3.34 -4.33
CA GLY A 9 17.65 -3.83 -3.00
C GLY A 9 17.04 -2.78 -2.05
N ILE A 10 16.80 -1.55 -2.50
CA ILE A 10 16.09 -0.54 -1.70
C ILE A 10 14.66 -1.03 -1.41
N ILE A 11 14.23 -0.93 -0.15
CA ILE A 11 12.86 -1.26 0.24
C ILE A 11 11.93 -0.14 -0.24
N GLU A 12 10.92 -0.52 -1.03
CA GLU A 12 9.94 0.40 -1.60
C GLU A 12 8.58 0.30 -0.90
N ALA A 13 8.28 -0.83 -0.26
CA ALA A 13 7.06 -1.02 0.52
C ALA A 13 7.26 -1.92 1.73
N ILE A 14 6.51 -1.64 2.81
CA ILE A 14 6.46 -2.43 4.03
C ILE A 14 5.01 -2.68 4.47
N GLU A 15 4.76 -3.85 5.04
CA GLU A 15 3.49 -4.19 5.68
C GLU A 15 3.68 -4.53 7.16
N VAL A 16 2.67 -4.32 8.01
CA VAL A 16 2.65 -4.80 9.40
C VAL A 16 1.60 -5.91 9.53
N PRO A 17 1.98 -7.20 9.42
CA PRO A 17 1.03 -8.31 9.36
C PRO A 17 0.11 -8.45 10.58
N SER A 18 0.51 -7.90 11.73
CA SER A 18 -0.27 -7.93 12.97
C SER A 18 -1.38 -6.85 13.04
N GLN A 19 -1.49 -5.99 12.03
CA GLN A 19 -2.49 -4.93 11.98
C GLN A 19 -3.52 -5.23 10.88
N LYS A 20 -4.78 -4.77 11.07
CA LYS A 20 -5.85 -4.93 10.07
C LYS A 20 -5.44 -4.36 8.70
N PHE A 21 -4.82 -3.19 8.72
CA PHE A 21 -4.26 -2.55 7.54
C PHE A 21 -3.16 -1.58 7.98
N ALA A 22 -1.93 -1.86 7.57
CA ALA A 22 -0.78 -1.00 7.79
C ALA A 22 0.22 -1.26 6.67
N LEU A 23 0.29 -0.30 5.75
CA LEU A 23 1.12 -0.34 4.55
C LEU A 23 1.87 0.99 4.46
N GLY A 24 3.19 0.93 4.33
CA GLY A 24 4.05 2.07 4.03
C GLY A 24 4.68 1.88 2.66
N ILE A 25 4.74 2.94 1.86
CA ILE A 25 5.31 2.93 0.50
C ILE A 25 6.16 4.18 0.27
N GLN A 26 7.19 4.06 -0.57
CA GLN A 26 8.02 5.18 -1.01
C GLN A 26 7.42 5.94 -2.20
N TRP A 27 6.70 5.24 -3.08
CA TRP A 27 6.12 5.84 -4.28
C TRP A 27 4.95 6.80 -3.96
N HIS A 28 4.86 7.90 -4.72
CA HIS A 28 3.74 8.85 -4.66
C HIS A 28 2.53 8.37 -5.48
N GLN A 29 1.75 7.43 -4.91
CA GLN A 29 0.58 6.86 -5.58
C GLN A 29 -0.53 7.90 -5.84
N GLU A 30 -0.55 8.99 -5.07
CA GLU A 30 -1.46 10.11 -5.23
C GLU A 30 -1.25 10.91 -6.52
N LEU A 31 -0.08 10.76 -7.17
CA LEU A 31 0.25 11.43 -8.43
C LEU A 31 -0.10 10.59 -9.66
N LEU A 32 -0.57 9.35 -9.46
CA LEU A 32 -0.91 8.44 -10.55
C LEU A 32 -2.37 8.60 -10.96
N GLU A 33 -2.65 8.33 -12.24
CA GLU A 33 -4.02 8.26 -12.75
C GLU A 33 -4.85 7.22 -11.99
N THR A 34 -6.14 7.46 -11.82
CA THR A 34 -7.03 6.57 -11.05
C THR A 34 -7.21 5.18 -11.69
N THR A 35 -6.89 5.04 -12.98
CA THR A 35 -6.87 3.76 -13.70
C THR A 35 -5.60 2.96 -13.47
N HIS A 36 -4.55 3.58 -12.90
CA HIS A 36 -3.31 2.90 -12.58
C HIS A 36 -3.55 1.89 -11.43
N PRO A 37 -3.01 0.65 -11.50
CA PRO A 37 -3.20 -0.35 -10.44
C PRO A 37 -2.78 0.10 -9.05
N GLY A 38 -1.83 1.02 -8.97
CA GLY A 38 -1.37 1.66 -7.73
C GLY A 38 -2.46 2.40 -6.94
N ALA A 39 -3.53 2.86 -7.62
CA ALA A 39 -4.67 3.49 -6.96
C ALA A 39 -5.43 2.52 -6.02
N LEU A 40 -5.31 1.20 -6.23
CA LEU A 40 -5.94 0.17 -5.39
C LEU A 40 -5.47 0.20 -3.93
N ILE A 41 -4.30 0.79 -3.65
CA ILE A 41 -3.81 0.96 -2.27
C ILE A 41 -4.78 1.83 -1.46
N PHE A 42 -5.31 2.89 -2.05
CA PHE A 42 -6.30 3.76 -1.39
C PHE A 42 -7.64 3.04 -1.20
N GLU A 43 -8.06 2.22 -2.17
CA GLU A 43 -9.26 1.38 -2.01
C GLU A 43 -9.10 0.39 -0.85
N GLY A 44 -7.93 -0.24 -0.74
CA GLY A 44 -7.56 -1.11 0.38
C GLY A 44 -7.67 -0.40 1.73
N LEU A 45 -7.14 0.82 1.83
CA LEU A 45 -7.24 1.66 3.02
C LEU A 45 -8.71 1.98 3.38
N ILE A 46 -9.50 2.43 2.40
CA ILE A 46 -10.92 2.75 2.60
C ILE A 46 -11.69 1.51 3.06
N ARG A 47 -11.45 0.36 2.43
CA ARG A 47 -12.07 -0.91 2.81
C ARG A 47 -11.70 -1.30 4.24
N ALA A 48 -10.45 -1.09 4.65
CA ALA A 48 -10.02 -1.35 6.01
C ALA A 48 -10.67 -0.43 7.05
N CYS A 49 -11.11 0.76 6.68
CA CYS A 49 -11.86 1.65 7.57
C CYS A 49 -13.34 1.25 7.72
N ARG A 50 -13.88 0.39 6.84
CA ARG A 50 -15.27 -0.04 6.94
C ARG A 50 -15.47 -0.94 8.18
N PRO A 51 -16.61 -0.81 8.89
CA PRO A 51 -16.99 -1.73 9.95
C PRO A 51 -17.06 -3.16 9.43
N HIS A 52 -16.67 -4.12 10.26
CA HIS A 52 -16.99 -5.52 9.98
C HIS A 52 -18.45 -5.73 10.43
N THR A 53 -19.35 -5.83 9.45
CA THR A 53 -20.70 -6.36 9.67
C THR A 53 -20.66 -7.86 9.83
#